data_AF-A0A2G1Z0W0-F1
#
_entry.id   AF-A0A2G1Z0W0-F1
#
_cell.length_a   1.000
_cell.length_b   1.000
_cell.length_c   1.000
_cell.angle_alpha   90.00
_cell.angle_beta   90.00
_cell.angle_gamma   90.00
#
_symmetry.space_group_name_H-M   'P 1'
#
loop_
_entity.id
_entity.type
_entity.pdbx_description
1 polymer ?
#
loop_
_entity_poly.entity_id
_entity_poly.type
_entity_poly.pdbx_seq_one_letter_code
_entity_poly.pdbx_strand_id
1 'polypeptide(L)'
;MLIAPVLPGETMKNLLLQSRVITDPLNHPLIGWHAEYYFFYVKHRDLNDRALFESMVLDPSTDLTSLDSTSDAKTYHKGSSDTQDINWSRLCLDRVTEVFFRGEGEAILEAAIDGLPLANIGRMDFTDSLALDSSVNEPGDVDLTSAVAGQGDGTTAVKASEIDEVMRNYEFLRANNLVQMTYQDFLATYGIRPAKQDIHEPELIRYVRDWTYPTNTVDPATGSPSTACSWTISERADKDRLFTEPGFIFGCQVIRPKVYASSIVSSLTSIMNKAVDWLPAVLADDPWTSIRQVAANQAPITNMEADYLVDIKDLFIHGEQYLNFDPAEVEADGAINVPDWSAPDIVRRYANADAADTLFTTPVSANSIRSDGIVSLNILGRLSDTSPMGVGT
;
A
#
# COMPACT_ATOMS: atom_id res chain seq x y z
N MET A 1 -16.18 -1.19 -8.75
CA MET A 1 -16.29 -1.48 -7.30
C MET A 1 -17.48 -2.39 -7.07
N LEU A 2 -17.41 -3.26 -6.07
CA LEU A 2 -18.52 -4.12 -5.63
C LEU A 2 -18.82 -3.81 -4.17
N ILE A 3 -20.10 -3.79 -3.80
CA ILE A 3 -20.52 -3.77 -2.41
C ILE A 3 -21.72 -4.69 -2.21
N ALA A 4 -21.70 -5.51 -1.16
CA ALA A 4 -22.82 -6.36 -0.78
C ALA A 4 -22.97 -6.37 0.74
N PRO A 5 -24.17 -6.09 1.29
CA PRO A 5 -24.39 -6.12 2.72
C PRO A 5 -24.38 -7.57 3.25
N VAL A 6 -23.91 -7.74 4.48
CA VAL A 6 -23.91 -9.01 5.20
C VAL A 6 -24.42 -8.81 6.63
N LEU A 7 -25.12 -9.81 7.14
CA LEU A 7 -25.67 -9.81 8.51
C LEU A 7 -24.89 -10.73 9.46
N PRO A 8 -25.00 -10.51 10.78
CA PRO A 8 -24.42 -11.40 11.77
C PRO A 8 -24.92 -12.84 11.64
N GLY A 9 -23.99 -13.78 11.70
CA GLY A 9 -24.25 -15.21 11.62
C GLY A 9 -24.46 -15.76 10.20
N GLU A 10 -24.38 -14.91 9.18
CA GLU A 10 -24.37 -15.36 7.79
C GLU A 10 -23.02 -15.98 7.40
N THR A 11 -23.02 -16.90 6.45
CA THR A 11 -21.79 -17.55 5.97
C THR A 11 -21.68 -17.44 4.46
N MET A 12 -20.62 -16.81 3.96
CA MET A 12 -20.27 -16.85 2.55
C MET A 12 -19.76 -18.24 2.20
N LYS A 13 -20.42 -18.91 1.25
CA LYS A 13 -20.00 -20.21 0.69
C LYS A 13 -19.15 -20.07 -0.55
N ASN A 14 -19.45 -19.05 -1.35
CA ASN A 14 -18.76 -18.83 -2.61
C ASN A 14 -18.81 -17.36 -3.00
N LEU A 15 -17.71 -16.88 -3.56
CA LEU A 15 -17.63 -15.65 -4.33
C LEU A 15 -17.05 -15.99 -5.70
N LEU A 16 -17.78 -15.70 -6.77
CA LEU A 16 -17.32 -15.87 -8.14
C LEU A 16 -17.12 -14.49 -8.78
N LEU A 17 -15.89 -14.19 -9.19
CA LEU A 17 -15.52 -13.02 -9.97
C LEU A 17 -15.34 -13.43 -11.42
N GLN A 18 -16.05 -12.75 -12.33
CA GLN A 18 -15.81 -12.84 -13.76
C GLN A 18 -15.68 -11.41 -14.29
N SER A 19 -14.51 -11.05 -14.80
CA SER A 19 -14.24 -9.70 -15.29
C SER A 19 -13.37 -9.68 -16.53
N ARG A 20 -13.63 -8.69 -17.37
CA ARG A 20 -12.79 -8.27 -18.48
C ARG A 20 -12.30 -6.85 -18.22
N VAL A 21 -11.00 -6.65 -18.35
CA VAL A 21 -10.37 -5.34 -18.17
C VAL A 21 -9.57 -5.02 -19.42
N ILE A 22 -9.68 -3.80 -19.92
CA ILE A 22 -8.99 -3.33 -21.12
C ILE A 22 -8.44 -1.93 -20.86
N THR A 23 -7.18 -1.69 -21.21
CA THR A 23 -6.59 -0.34 -21.24
C THR A 23 -6.86 0.33 -22.58
N ASP A 24 -6.96 1.65 -22.57
CA ASP A 24 -6.75 2.43 -23.79
C ASP A 24 -5.32 2.20 -24.35
N PRO A 25 -5.04 2.60 -25.61
CA PRO A 25 -3.75 2.35 -26.25
C PRO A 25 -2.55 2.89 -25.45
N LEU A 26 -1.55 2.03 -25.26
CA LEU A 26 -0.34 2.27 -24.50
C LEU A 26 0.78 2.77 -25.40
N ASN A 27 1.59 3.68 -24.88
CA ASN A 27 2.81 4.17 -25.55
C ASN A 27 3.87 3.07 -25.69
N HIS A 28 3.94 2.15 -24.70
CA HIS A 28 5.05 1.20 -24.60
C HIS A 28 4.57 -0.26 -24.67
N PRO A 29 5.03 -1.05 -25.65
CA PRO A 29 4.59 -2.44 -25.83
C PRO A 29 5.21 -3.43 -24.84
N LEU A 30 6.28 -3.06 -24.13
CA LEU A 30 7.09 -4.00 -23.34
C LEU A 30 6.80 -3.96 -21.83
N ILE A 31 5.98 -3.03 -21.38
CA ILE A 31 5.70 -2.86 -19.95
C ILE A 31 4.49 -3.69 -19.59
N GLY A 32 4.71 -4.73 -18.80
CA GLY A 32 3.64 -5.55 -18.25
C GLY A 32 2.93 -4.89 -17.08
N TRP A 33 1.67 -5.24 -16.88
CA TRP A 33 0.76 -4.64 -15.92
C TRP A 33 0.09 -5.74 -15.10
N HIS A 34 -0.17 -5.44 -13.83
CA HIS A 34 -1.01 -6.25 -12.96
C HIS A 34 -2.43 -5.71 -12.91
N ALA A 35 -3.40 -6.62 -13.07
CA ALA A 35 -4.78 -6.38 -12.67
C ALA A 35 -5.04 -7.10 -11.35
N GLU A 36 -5.39 -6.33 -10.33
CA GLU A 36 -5.57 -6.82 -8.96
C GLU A 36 -7.01 -6.59 -8.50
N TYR A 37 -7.58 -7.61 -7.86
CA TYR A 37 -8.88 -7.54 -7.21
C TYR A 37 -8.71 -7.93 -5.74
N TYR A 38 -9.22 -7.08 -4.86
CA TYR A 38 -9.23 -7.32 -3.43
C TYR A 38 -10.68 -7.36 -2.95
N PHE A 39 -11.00 -8.38 -2.17
CA PHE A 39 -12.30 -8.52 -1.51
C PHE A 39 -12.10 -8.46 -0.01
N PHE A 40 -12.74 -7.50 0.63
CA PHE A 40 -12.68 -7.26 2.07
C PHE A 40 -14.03 -7.48 2.72
N TYR A 41 -14.04 -7.92 3.96
CA TYR A 41 -15.17 -7.83 4.87
C TYR A 41 -14.93 -6.63 5.79
N VAL A 42 -15.78 -5.61 5.64
CA VAL A 42 -15.73 -4.36 6.41
C VAL A 42 -16.93 -4.34 7.36
N LYS A 43 -16.70 -4.42 8.67
CA LYS A 43 -17.78 -4.32 9.66
C LYS A 43 -18.17 -2.86 9.85
N HIS A 44 -19.38 -2.60 10.29
CA HIS A 44 -19.80 -1.24 10.69
C HIS A 44 -18.86 -0.63 11.75
N ARG A 45 -18.35 -1.45 12.67
CA ARG A 45 -17.42 -1.01 13.73
C ARG A 45 -16.00 -0.75 13.23
N ASP A 46 -15.66 -1.19 12.02
CA ASP A 46 -14.35 -0.95 11.42
C ASP A 46 -14.30 0.41 10.68
N LEU A 47 -15.47 1.01 10.39
CA LEU A 47 -15.57 2.32 9.75
C LEU A 47 -15.21 3.45 10.73
N ASN A 48 -14.78 4.59 10.19
CA ASN A 48 -14.29 5.74 10.97
C ASN A 48 -15.35 6.28 11.95
N ASP A 49 -16.63 6.34 11.53
CA ASP A 49 -17.76 6.79 12.35
C ASP A 49 -18.38 5.67 13.20
N ARG A 50 -17.53 4.78 13.75
CA ARG A 50 -17.94 3.57 14.49
C ARG A 50 -19.04 3.78 15.53
N ALA A 51 -18.95 4.87 16.30
CA ALA A 51 -19.88 5.15 17.39
C ALA A 51 -21.28 5.47 16.86
N LEU A 52 -21.34 6.13 15.71
CA LEU A 52 -22.59 6.50 15.05
C LEU A 52 -23.28 5.25 14.46
N PHE A 53 -22.50 4.34 13.86
CA PHE A 53 -23.03 3.07 13.37
C PHE A 53 -23.43 2.11 14.49
N GLU A 54 -22.73 2.14 15.61
CA GLU A 54 -23.13 1.39 16.80
C GLU A 54 -24.47 1.92 17.34
N SER A 55 -24.65 3.24 17.44
CA SER A 55 -25.93 3.83 17.83
C SER A 55 -27.05 3.50 16.83
N MET A 56 -26.78 3.48 15.51
CA MET A 56 -27.78 3.09 14.51
C MET A 56 -28.35 1.69 14.75
N VAL A 57 -27.51 0.73 15.15
CA VAL A 57 -27.95 -0.65 15.38
C VAL A 57 -28.72 -0.78 16.70
N LEU A 58 -28.38 0.03 17.71
CA LEU A 58 -29.03 0.01 19.03
C LEU A 58 -30.31 0.85 19.08
N ASP A 59 -30.35 1.96 18.34
CA ASP A 59 -31.43 2.93 18.27
C ASP A 59 -31.79 3.25 16.81
N PRO A 60 -32.94 2.75 16.32
CA PRO A 60 -33.44 3.03 14.97
C PRO A 60 -33.74 4.50 14.69
N SER A 61 -33.78 5.36 15.71
CA SER A 61 -34.00 6.80 15.58
C SER A 61 -32.71 7.62 15.47
N THR A 62 -31.55 6.97 15.49
CA THR A 62 -30.24 7.64 15.30
C THR A 62 -30.20 8.40 13.98
N ASP A 63 -29.84 9.68 14.06
CA ASP A 63 -29.66 10.54 12.89
C ASP A 63 -28.30 10.28 12.24
N LEU A 64 -28.31 9.91 10.95
CA LEU A 64 -27.12 9.62 10.15
C LEU A 64 -26.84 10.69 9.10
N THR A 65 -27.57 11.80 9.10
CA THR A 65 -27.48 12.83 8.06
C THR A 65 -26.09 13.45 7.93
N SER A 66 -25.22 13.32 8.93
CA SER A 66 -23.82 13.75 8.84
C SER A 66 -22.98 12.91 7.87
N LEU A 67 -23.42 11.70 7.53
CA LEU A 67 -22.71 10.77 6.63
C LEU A 67 -23.22 10.83 5.19
N ASP A 68 -24.22 11.67 4.97
CA ASP A 68 -24.82 11.84 3.67
C ASP A 68 -23.83 12.48 2.70
N SER A 69 -23.89 12.06 1.44
CA SER A 69 -22.99 12.58 0.41
C SER A 69 -23.69 12.78 -0.93
N THR A 70 -23.16 13.73 -1.70
CA THR A 70 -23.65 14.03 -3.05
C THR A 70 -23.39 12.87 -4.00
N SER A 71 -24.17 12.80 -5.08
CA SER A 71 -23.94 11.84 -6.17
C SER A 71 -22.47 11.84 -6.64
N ASP A 72 -21.87 10.65 -6.72
CA ASP A 72 -20.52 10.42 -7.20
C ASP A 72 -20.49 9.16 -8.08
N ALA A 73 -20.24 9.36 -9.38
CA ALA A 73 -20.15 8.28 -10.34
C ALA A 73 -18.98 7.32 -10.06
N LYS A 74 -17.90 7.80 -9.42
CA LYS A 74 -16.66 7.03 -9.18
C LYS A 74 -16.87 5.93 -8.15
N THR A 75 -17.69 6.19 -7.14
CA THR A 75 -18.06 5.19 -6.13
C THR A 75 -19.40 4.52 -6.43
N TYR A 76 -19.96 4.76 -7.63
CA TYR A 76 -21.26 4.26 -8.06
C TYR A 76 -22.40 4.68 -7.08
N HIS A 77 -22.32 5.92 -6.60
CA HIS A 77 -23.28 6.51 -5.67
C HIS A 77 -24.14 7.55 -6.37
N LYS A 78 -25.46 7.48 -6.19
CA LYS A 78 -26.39 8.50 -6.66
C LYS A 78 -27.22 8.98 -5.47
N GLY A 79 -26.76 10.04 -4.81
CA GLY A 79 -27.57 10.74 -3.81
C GLY A 79 -28.81 11.35 -4.47
N SER A 80 -29.98 11.11 -3.89
CA SER A 80 -31.22 11.76 -4.28
C SER A 80 -31.23 13.25 -3.88
N SER A 81 -31.97 14.09 -4.61
CA SER A 81 -32.19 15.49 -4.24
C SER A 81 -33.09 15.64 -3.02
N ASP A 82 -33.90 14.62 -2.74
CA ASP A 82 -34.98 14.66 -1.76
C ASP A 82 -34.63 13.93 -0.45
N THR A 83 -33.67 13.02 -0.52
CA THR A 83 -33.04 12.32 0.60
C THR A 83 -31.56 12.21 0.27
N GLN A 84 -30.71 12.87 1.04
CA GLN A 84 -29.29 12.59 0.88
C GLN A 84 -29.05 11.16 1.39
N ASP A 85 -28.30 10.38 0.62
CA ASP A 85 -28.08 8.96 0.88
C ASP A 85 -26.62 8.73 1.29
N ILE A 86 -26.39 7.80 2.20
CA ILE A 86 -25.05 7.43 2.68
C ILE A 86 -24.29 6.69 1.58
N ASN A 87 -23.06 7.13 1.31
CA ASN A 87 -22.17 6.50 0.33
C ASN A 87 -21.28 5.45 1.00
N TRP A 88 -21.87 4.28 1.24
CA TRP A 88 -21.20 3.15 1.87
C TRP A 88 -19.96 2.67 1.11
N SER A 89 -19.96 2.78 -0.21
CA SER A 89 -18.80 2.39 -1.03
C SER A 89 -17.61 3.31 -0.81
N ARG A 90 -17.83 4.63 -0.66
CA ARG A 90 -16.77 5.59 -0.29
C ARG A 90 -16.22 5.31 1.11
N LEU A 91 -17.09 5.12 2.10
CA LEU A 91 -16.67 4.85 3.48
C LEU A 91 -15.84 3.56 3.58
N CYS A 92 -16.27 2.49 2.89
CA CYS A 92 -15.49 1.26 2.82
C CYS A 92 -14.15 1.46 2.10
N LEU A 93 -14.14 2.22 1.00
CA LEU A 93 -12.92 2.51 0.24
C LEU A 93 -11.90 3.25 1.10
N ASP A 94 -12.32 4.33 1.77
CA ASP A 94 -11.44 5.16 2.59
C ASP A 94 -10.80 4.32 3.71
N ARG A 95 -11.58 3.47 4.40
CA ARG A 95 -11.06 2.60 5.46
C ARG A 95 -10.10 1.53 4.93
N VAL A 96 -10.42 0.91 3.79
CA VAL A 96 -9.54 -0.09 3.18
C VAL A 96 -8.23 0.55 2.72
N THR A 97 -8.29 1.76 2.15
CA THR A 97 -7.10 2.50 1.74
C THR A 97 -6.20 2.83 2.93
N GLU A 98 -6.76 3.34 4.02
CA GLU A 98 -6.02 3.69 5.23
C GLU A 98 -5.26 2.50 5.82
N VAL A 99 -5.88 1.32 5.88
CA VAL A 99 -5.29 0.15 6.54
C VAL A 99 -4.33 -0.63 5.63
N PHE A 100 -4.64 -0.76 4.34
CA PHE A 100 -3.90 -1.68 3.44
C PHE A 100 -3.02 -1.00 2.41
N PHE A 101 -3.23 0.28 2.12
CA PHE A 101 -2.57 0.98 1.01
C PHE A 101 -1.80 2.24 1.44
N ARG A 102 -1.87 2.62 2.72
CA ARG A 102 -1.21 3.80 3.30
C ARG A 102 -0.23 3.39 4.39
N GLY A 103 0.80 4.23 4.59
CA GLY A 103 1.67 4.15 5.76
C GLY A 103 0.98 4.64 7.02
N GLU A 104 1.52 4.29 8.19
CA GLU A 104 1.04 4.80 9.47
C GLU A 104 1.14 6.33 9.51
N GLY A 105 0.04 7.02 9.80
CA GLY A 105 -0.02 8.48 9.85
C GLY A 105 -0.18 9.20 8.51
N GLU A 106 -0.23 8.47 7.39
CA GLU A 106 -0.40 9.05 6.05
C GLU A 106 -1.87 9.38 5.76
N ALA A 107 -2.14 10.56 5.18
CA ALA A 107 -3.51 10.93 4.84
C ALA A 107 -4.01 10.22 3.57
N ILE A 108 -5.28 9.80 3.56
CA ILE A 108 -5.87 9.02 2.45
C ILE A 108 -5.72 9.74 1.10
N LEU A 109 -5.98 11.05 1.07
CA LEU A 109 -5.95 11.90 -0.13
C LEU A 109 -4.62 12.63 -0.36
N GLU A 110 -3.57 12.31 0.40
CA GLU A 110 -2.23 12.83 0.15
C GLU A 110 -1.72 12.41 -1.23
N ALA A 111 -1.99 11.16 -1.61
CA ALA A 111 -1.79 10.62 -2.95
C ALA A 111 -3.13 10.22 -3.59
N ALA A 112 -3.65 11.07 -4.47
CA ALA A 112 -4.91 10.83 -5.18
C ALA A 112 -4.84 11.26 -6.64
N ILE A 113 -5.50 10.50 -7.53
CA ILE A 113 -5.78 10.90 -8.92
C ILE A 113 -7.28 11.01 -9.05
N ASP A 114 -7.75 12.14 -9.57
CA ASP A 114 -9.17 12.38 -9.82
C ASP A 114 -10.05 12.11 -8.57
N GLY A 115 -9.58 12.50 -7.38
CA GLY A 115 -10.30 12.34 -6.11
C GLY A 115 -10.44 10.89 -5.59
N LEU A 116 -9.85 9.91 -6.28
CA LEU A 116 -9.71 8.54 -5.79
C LEU A 116 -8.31 8.31 -5.20
N PRO A 117 -8.20 7.58 -4.09
CA PRO A 117 -6.91 7.28 -3.49
C PRO A 117 -6.08 6.38 -4.40
N LEU A 118 -4.79 6.69 -4.51
CA LEU A 118 -3.83 5.84 -5.21
C LEU A 118 -3.32 4.72 -4.33
N ALA A 119 -3.13 3.53 -4.92
CA ALA A 119 -2.37 2.47 -4.27
C ALA A 119 -0.86 2.75 -4.39
N ASN A 120 -0.10 2.35 -3.38
CA ASN A 120 1.37 2.39 -3.45
C ASN A 120 1.90 1.49 -4.57
N ILE A 121 3.11 1.82 -5.03
CA ILE A 121 3.89 0.95 -5.90
C ILE A 121 4.12 -0.36 -5.16
N GLY A 122 3.60 -1.47 -5.70
CA GLY A 122 3.53 -2.76 -5.04
C GLY A 122 4.85 -3.53 -5.01
N ARG A 123 5.96 -2.86 -4.70
CA ARG A 123 7.30 -3.46 -4.67
C ARG A 123 7.97 -3.17 -3.33
N MET A 124 8.47 -4.22 -2.70
CA MET A 124 9.52 -4.13 -1.69
C MET A 124 10.84 -4.22 -2.42
N ASP A 125 11.63 -3.15 -2.40
CA ASP A 125 12.98 -3.11 -2.93
C ASP A 125 13.86 -2.24 -2.03
N PHE A 126 15.12 -2.05 -2.42
CA PHE A 126 16.07 -1.24 -1.67
C PHE A 126 15.63 0.23 -1.49
N THR A 127 14.63 0.70 -2.26
CA THR A 127 14.13 2.08 -2.12
C THR A 127 13.25 2.24 -0.89
N ASP A 128 12.77 1.15 -0.29
CA ASP A 128 12.00 1.18 0.96
C ASP A 128 12.86 1.46 2.20
N SER A 129 14.16 1.14 2.17
CA SER A 129 15.12 1.49 3.24
C SER A 129 15.87 2.79 2.98
N LEU A 130 15.57 3.46 1.88
CA LEU A 130 16.22 4.70 1.49
C LEU A 130 15.80 5.82 2.44
N ALA A 131 16.77 6.49 3.04
CA ALA A 131 16.55 7.61 3.95
C ALA A 131 17.53 8.74 3.67
N LEU A 132 17.15 9.98 3.97
CA LEU A 132 18.10 11.08 3.98
C LEU A 132 19.06 10.88 5.15
N ASP A 133 20.33 11.18 4.94
CA ASP A 133 21.32 11.20 6.02
C ASP A 133 20.85 12.10 7.19
N SER A 134 20.25 13.24 6.87
CA SER A 134 19.69 14.18 7.85
C SER A 134 18.41 13.68 8.56
N SER A 135 17.74 12.66 8.03
CA SER A 135 16.49 12.13 8.58
C SER A 135 16.71 10.96 9.53
N VAL A 136 17.87 10.30 9.44
CA VAL A 136 18.20 9.19 10.32
C VAL A 136 18.84 9.76 11.58
N ASN A 137 18.21 9.50 12.72
CA ASN A 137 18.86 9.74 14.00
C ASN A 137 19.98 8.70 14.13
N GLU A 138 21.21 9.12 13.84
CA GLU A 138 22.38 8.37 14.28
C GLU A 138 22.23 8.08 15.78
N PRO A 139 22.62 6.88 16.24
CA PRO A 139 22.58 6.57 17.67
C PRO A 139 23.37 7.66 18.37
N GLY A 140 22.64 8.51 19.11
CA GLY A 140 23.23 9.67 19.75
C GLY A 140 24.40 9.20 20.59
N ASP A 141 25.54 9.88 20.46
CA ASP A 141 26.71 9.61 21.29
C ASP A 141 26.24 9.58 22.74
N VAL A 142 26.30 8.39 23.36
CA VAL A 142 26.02 8.27 24.77
C VAL A 142 27.17 8.95 25.47
N ASP A 143 26.94 10.19 25.89
CA ASP A 143 27.90 10.93 26.67
C ASP A 143 28.06 10.25 28.04
N LEU A 144 29.01 9.33 28.08
CA LEU A 144 29.43 8.56 29.26
C LEU A 144 29.88 9.48 30.40
N THR A 145 30.14 10.77 30.16
CA THR A 145 30.47 11.73 31.22
C THR A 145 29.24 12.22 31.98
N SER A 146 28.06 12.18 31.37
CA SER A 146 26.79 12.65 31.96
C SER A 146 26.10 11.62 32.86
N ALA A 147 26.25 10.32 32.58
CA ALA A 147 25.74 9.24 33.43
C ALA A 147 26.45 9.15 34.80
N VAL A 148 27.70 9.65 34.86
CA VAL A 148 28.51 9.72 36.10
C VAL A 148 28.31 11.05 36.85
N ALA A 149 27.69 12.07 36.21
CA ALA A 149 27.51 13.40 36.81
C ALA A 149 26.56 13.42 38.03
N GLY A 150 25.77 12.36 38.24
CA GLY A 150 25.00 12.17 39.47
C GLY A 150 25.83 11.77 40.71
N GLN A 151 27.10 11.40 40.51
CA GLN A 151 28.05 11.05 41.58
C GLN A 151 29.25 12.01 41.62
N GLY A 152 29.00 13.31 41.73
CA GLY A 152 29.80 14.25 42.54
C GLY A 152 31.33 14.27 42.42
N ASP A 153 31.96 13.76 41.36
CA ASP A 153 33.42 13.83 41.19
C ASP A 153 33.78 14.15 39.75
N GLY A 154 34.04 15.43 39.50
CA GLY A 154 34.37 16.01 38.20
C GLY A 154 35.78 15.67 37.71
N THR A 155 36.14 14.38 37.70
CA THR A 155 37.43 13.89 37.17
C THR A 155 37.27 12.63 36.32
N THR A 156 37.12 12.84 35.01
CA THR A 156 37.86 12.19 33.90
C THR A 156 38.36 10.73 34.06
N ALA A 157 37.52 9.80 34.50
CA ALA A 157 37.73 8.37 34.23
C ALA A 157 36.40 7.61 34.23
N VAL A 158 35.79 7.47 33.06
CA VAL A 158 34.70 6.50 32.84
C VAL A 158 35.28 5.11 33.11
N LYS A 159 34.72 4.35 34.05
CA LYS A 159 35.24 3.01 34.36
C LYS A 159 34.76 2.01 33.31
N ALA A 160 35.61 1.07 32.93
CA ALA A 160 35.26 0.00 31.99
C ALA A 160 34.01 -0.81 32.43
N SER A 161 33.74 -0.89 33.73
CA SER A 161 32.54 -1.55 34.27
C SER A 161 31.24 -0.76 34.02
N GLU A 162 31.31 0.57 34.00
CA GLU A 162 30.13 1.43 33.74
C GLU A 162 29.79 1.40 32.24
N ILE A 163 30.81 1.31 31.39
CA ILE A 163 30.65 1.09 29.94
C ILE A 163 30.02 -0.28 29.69
N ASP A 164 30.47 -1.34 30.37
CA ASP A 164 29.92 -2.69 30.20
C ASP A 164 28.44 -2.77 30.64
N GLU A 165 28.05 -2.07 31.71
CA GLU A 165 26.66 -2.03 32.17
C GLU A 165 25.74 -1.28 31.20
N VAL A 166 26.18 -0.12 30.70
CA VAL A 166 25.43 0.67 29.72
C VAL A 166 25.36 -0.05 28.38
N MET A 167 26.45 -0.69 27.92
CA MET A 167 26.45 -1.52 26.72
C MET A 167 25.51 -2.72 26.89
N ARG A 168 25.53 -3.41 28.02
CA ARG A 168 24.62 -4.54 28.26
C ARG A 168 23.16 -4.11 28.31
N ASN A 169 22.86 -2.96 28.90
CA ASN A 169 21.49 -2.43 28.94
C ASN A 169 21.03 -1.99 27.54
N TYR A 170 21.91 -1.37 26.76
CA TYR A 170 21.65 -1.02 25.37
C TYR A 170 21.46 -2.27 24.49
N GLU A 171 22.34 -3.27 24.60
CA GLU A 171 22.22 -4.57 23.95
C GLU A 171 20.95 -5.29 24.36
N PHE A 172 20.53 -5.20 25.63
CA PHE A 172 19.28 -5.77 26.09
C PHE A 172 18.06 -5.08 25.48
N LEU A 173 18.00 -3.74 25.50
CA LEU A 173 16.91 -2.98 24.88
C LEU A 173 16.84 -3.23 23.37
N ARG A 174 17.99 -3.36 22.72
CA ARG A 174 18.14 -3.67 21.31
C ARG A 174 17.76 -5.10 20.96
N ALA A 175 18.21 -6.10 21.73
CA ALA A 175 17.88 -7.50 21.50
C ALA A 175 16.38 -7.79 21.70
N ASN A 176 15.70 -6.98 22.52
CA ASN A 176 14.25 -7.05 22.70
C ASN A 176 13.47 -6.11 21.77
N ASN A 177 14.15 -5.41 20.85
CA ASN A 177 13.55 -4.47 19.89
C ASN A 177 12.67 -3.36 20.54
N LEU A 178 13.01 -2.94 21.77
CA LEU A 178 12.19 -2.06 22.62
C LEU A 178 12.33 -0.56 22.31
N VAL A 179 13.06 -0.18 21.26
CA VAL A 179 13.42 1.22 21.00
C VAL A 179 12.27 2.02 20.37
N GLN A 180 11.37 1.38 19.63
CA GLN A 180 10.16 1.99 19.06
C GLN A 180 8.99 0.99 19.04
N MET A 181 8.46 0.61 20.21
CA MET A 181 7.34 -0.34 20.28
C MET A 181 5.98 0.35 20.38
N THR A 182 5.04 -0.11 19.58
CA THR A 182 3.62 0.17 19.81
C THR A 182 3.15 -0.58 21.06
N TYR A 183 2.06 -0.14 21.68
CA TYR A 183 1.51 -0.81 22.88
C TYR A 183 1.11 -2.28 22.58
N GLN A 184 0.77 -2.58 21.33
CA GLN A 184 0.43 -3.90 20.85
C GLN A 184 1.67 -4.81 20.77
N ASP A 185 2.80 -4.28 20.29
CA ASP A 185 4.08 -4.99 20.32
C ASP A 185 4.49 -5.29 21.76
N PHE A 186 4.25 -4.34 22.68
CA PHE A 186 4.49 -4.53 24.11
C PHE A 186 3.68 -5.70 24.66
N LEU A 187 2.38 -5.78 24.37
CA LEU A 187 1.56 -6.92 24.78
C LEU A 187 2.01 -8.24 24.12
N ALA A 188 2.50 -8.19 22.88
CA ALA A 188 3.03 -9.35 22.18
C ALA A 188 4.30 -9.91 22.85
N THR A 189 5.13 -9.07 23.49
CA THR A 189 6.29 -9.54 24.28
C THR A 189 5.87 -10.38 25.49
N TYR A 190 4.70 -10.14 26.06
CA TYR A 190 4.10 -10.98 27.11
C TYR A 190 3.35 -12.20 26.56
N GLY A 191 3.47 -12.48 25.26
CA GLY A 191 2.79 -13.60 24.60
C GLY A 191 1.30 -13.39 24.36
N ILE A 192 0.78 -12.18 24.59
CA ILE A 192 -0.61 -11.82 24.31
C ILE A 192 -0.69 -11.38 22.86
N ARG A 193 -1.18 -12.27 21.98
CA ARG A 193 -1.59 -11.92 20.62
C ARG A 193 -3.06 -11.52 20.67
N PRO A 194 -3.42 -10.22 20.54
CA PRO A 194 -4.82 -9.87 20.40
C PRO A 194 -5.40 -10.64 19.20
N ALA A 195 -6.62 -11.15 19.34
CA ALA A 195 -7.26 -11.80 18.21
C ALA A 195 -7.37 -10.76 17.08
N LYS A 196 -6.99 -11.12 15.85
CA LYS A 196 -7.05 -10.20 14.70
C LYS A 196 -8.44 -9.58 14.50
N GLN A 197 -9.50 -10.17 15.06
CA GLN A 197 -10.86 -9.67 15.04
C GLN A 197 -11.12 -8.46 15.96
N ASP A 198 -10.27 -8.22 16.96
CA ASP A 198 -10.41 -7.11 17.93
C ASP A 198 -9.70 -5.82 17.46
N ILE A 199 -8.91 -5.95 16.40
CA ILE A 199 -8.29 -4.81 15.72
C ILE A 199 -9.33 -4.37 14.69
N HIS A 200 -9.83 -3.14 14.81
CA HIS A 200 -10.91 -2.57 14.00
C HIS A 200 -10.52 -2.39 12.52
N GLU A 201 -10.11 -3.47 11.88
CA GLU A 201 -9.48 -3.53 10.57
C GLU A 201 -10.33 -4.42 9.65
N PRO A 202 -10.50 -4.02 8.38
CA PRO A 202 -11.15 -4.86 7.40
C PRO A 202 -10.46 -6.23 7.24
N GLU A 203 -11.23 -7.30 7.11
CA GLU A 203 -10.68 -8.64 6.86
C GLU A 203 -10.54 -8.91 5.36
N LEU A 204 -9.32 -9.19 4.89
CA LEU A 204 -9.09 -9.64 3.52
C LEU A 204 -9.65 -11.06 3.30
N ILE A 205 -10.71 -11.15 2.50
CA ILE A 205 -11.37 -12.41 2.13
C ILE A 205 -10.55 -13.12 1.05
N ARG A 206 -10.22 -12.40 -0.02
CA ARG A 206 -9.54 -12.94 -1.21
C ARG A 206 -8.76 -11.83 -1.91
N TYR A 207 -7.58 -12.20 -2.37
CA TYR A 207 -6.75 -11.42 -3.30
C TYR A 207 -6.60 -12.21 -4.59
N VAL A 208 -6.83 -11.54 -5.72
CA VAL A 208 -6.61 -12.07 -7.07
C VAL A 208 -5.69 -11.10 -7.78
N ARG A 209 -4.66 -11.62 -8.44
CA ARG A 209 -3.71 -10.87 -9.25
C ARG A 209 -3.46 -11.63 -10.53
N ASP A 210 -3.54 -10.93 -11.65
CA ASP A 210 -3.14 -11.45 -12.95
C ASP A 210 -2.12 -10.51 -13.61
N TRP A 211 -1.17 -11.07 -14.34
CA TRP A 211 -0.12 -10.33 -15.03
C TRP A 211 -0.28 -10.48 -16.53
N THR A 212 -0.17 -9.38 -17.27
CA THR A 212 -0.23 -9.42 -18.73
C THR A 212 0.73 -8.40 -19.33
N TYR A 213 1.35 -8.79 -20.44
CA TYR A 213 2.08 -7.87 -21.30
C TYR A 213 1.13 -7.28 -22.36
N PRO A 214 1.36 -6.04 -22.80
CA PRO A 214 0.60 -5.43 -23.88
C PRO A 214 0.64 -6.33 -25.12
N THR A 215 -0.51 -6.43 -25.79
CA THR A 215 -0.62 -7.14 -27.06
C THR A 215 -0.85 -6.13 -28.18
N ASN A 216 -0.15 -6.33 -29.30
CA ASN A 216 -0.31 -5.48 -30.46
C ASN A 216 -1.59 -5.86 -31.19
N THR A 217 -2.46 -4.87 -31.42
CA THR A 217 -3.64 -4.95 -32.26
C THR A 217 -3.48 -3.99 -33.42
N VAL A 218 -3.92 -4.38 -34.62
CA VAL A 218 -3.90 -3.49 -35.78
C VAL A 218 -5.29 -2.87 -35.88
N ASP A 219 -5.36 -1.55 -35.84
CA ASP A 219 -6.61 -0.84 -36.10
C ASP A 219 -7.03 -1.12 -37.56
N PRO A 220 -8.19 -1.77 -37.81
CA PRO A 220 -8.62 -2.11 -39.16
C PRO A 220 -8.97 -0.88 -40.02
N ALA A 221 -9.23 0.29 -39.42
CA ALA A 221 -9.54 1.51 -40.15
C ALA A 221 -8.29 2.24 -40.67
N THR A 222 -7.22 2.27 -39.87
CA THR A 222 -6.01 3.04 -40.19
C THR A 222 -4.81 2.16 -40.55
N GLY A 223 -4.85 0.87 -40.25
CA GLY A 223 -3.71 -0.04 -40.39
C GLY A 223 -2.57 0.23 -39.40
N SER A 224 -2.77 1.15 -38.45
CA SER A 224 -1.75 1.50 -37.45
C SER A 224 -1.72 0.45 -36.34
N PRO A 225 -0.54 -0.01 -35.92
CA PRO A 225 -0.42 -0.86 -34.74
C PRO A 225 -0.72 -0.04 -33.49
N SER A 226 -1.65 -0.52 -32.68
CA SER A 226 -1.98 -0.04 -31.33
C SER A 226 -1.61 -1.13 -30.34
N THR A 227 -1.22 -0.78 -29.13
CA THR A 227 -0.83 -1.77 -28.11
C THR A 227 -1.66 -1.56 -26.87
N ALA A 228 -2.20 -2.62 -26.28
CA ALA A 228 -3.06 -2.52 -25.09
C ALA A 228 -2.94 -3.76 -24.22
N CYS A 229 -3.15 -3.59 -22.92
CA CYS A 229 -3.31 -4.69 -21.99
C CYS A 229 -4.79 -5.09 -21.92
N SER A 230 -5.05 -6.40 -21.95
CA SER A 230 -6.38 -6.96 -21.79
C SER A 230 -6.31 -8.16 -20.88
N TRP A 231 -7.15 -8.18 -19.86
CA TRP A 231 -7.28 -9.30 -18.93
C TRP A 231 -8.66 -9.93 -19.07
N THR A 232 -8.71 -11.25 -18.90
CA THR A 232 -9.96 -12.00 -18.74
C THR A 232 -9.80 -12.86 -17.50
N ILE A 233 -10.40 -12.42 -16.40
CA ILE A 233 -10.23 -13.02 -15.07
C ILE A 233 -11.51 -13.74 -14.70
N SER A 234 -11.38 -15.02 -14.34
CA SER A 234 -12.49 -15.84 -13.83
C SER A 234 -11.99 -16.60 -12.61
N GLU A 235 -12.28 -16.07 -11.43
CA GLU A 235 -11.74 -16.55 -10.16
C GLU A 235 -12.84 -16.83 -9.15
N ARG A 236 -12.57 -17.78 -8.25
CA ARG A 236 -13.53 -18.25 -7.26
C ARG A 236 -12.90 -18.23 -5.86
N ALA A 237 -13.62 -17.73 -4.87
CA ALA A 237 -13.26 -17.87 -3.46
C ALA A 237 -14.17 -18.92 -2.81
N ASP A 238 -13.62 -20.11 -2.60
CA ASP A 238 -14.32 -21.29 -2.07
C ASP A 238 -14.17 -21.48 -0.57
N LYS A 239 -13.45 -20.57 0.11
CA LYS A 239 -13.28 -20.67 1.54
C LYS A 239 -14.48 -20.09 2.25
N ASP A 240 -15.19 -20.94 2.99
CA ASP A 240 -16.29 -20.52 3.85
C ASP A 240 -15.84 -19.44 4.84
N ARG A 241 -16.60 -18.33 4.90
CA ARG A 241 -16.36 -17.23 5.85
C ARG A 241 -17.64 -16.94 6.62
N LEU A 242 -17.54 -16.99 7.95
CA LEU A 242 -18.62 -16.60 8.86
C LEU A 242 -18.51 -15.09 9.15
N PHE A 243 -19.61 -14.38 9.02
CA PHE A 243 -19.71 -12.96 9.37
C PHE A 243 -20.20 -12.82 10.81
N THR A 244 -19.41 -12.19 11.67
CA THR A 244 -19.72 -12.06 13.10
C THR A 244 -20.57 -10.82 13.40
N GLU A 245 -20.46 -9.79 12.58
CA GLU A 245 -21.08 -8.48 12.76
C GLU A 245 -21.74 -7.99 11.46
N PRO A 246 -22.70 -7.04 11.52
CA PRO A 246 -23.24 -6.46 10.30
C PRO A 246 -22.17 -5.63 9.59
N GLY A 247 -22.18 -5.67 8.26
CA GLY A 247 -21.20 -4.94 7.47
C GLY A 247 -21.35 -5.19 5.98
N PHE A 248 -20.25 -5.06 5.26
CA PHE A 248 -20.21 -5.16 3.81
C PHE A 248 -19.08 -6.09 3.35
N ILE A 249 -19.35 -6.86 2.30
CA ILE A 249 -18.31 -7.38 1.41
C ILE A 249 -18.01 -6.28 0.40
N PHE A 250 -16.80 -5.74 0.45
CA PHE A 250 -16.34 -4.67 -0.42
C PHE A 250 -15.27 -5.19 -1.38
N GLY A 251 -15.48 -4.97 -2.68
CA GLY A 251 -14.55 -5.32 -3.74
C GLY A 251 -13.93 -4.09 -4.37
N CYS A 252 -12.61 -3.95 -4.31
CA CYS A 252 -11.85 -2.92 -5.02
C CYS A 252 -10.92 -3.53 -6.07
N GLN A 253 -10.65 -2.73 -7.09
CA GLN A 253 -9.77 -3.09 -8.19
C GLN A 253 -8.59 -2.11 -8.19
N VAL A 254 -7.38 -2.64 -8.35
CA VAL A 254 -6.16 -1.86 -8.50
C VAL A 254 -5.46 -2.32 -9.77
N ILE A 255 -5.06 -1.36 -10.61
CA ILE A 255 -4.24 -1.64 -11.78
C ILE A 255 -2.84 -1.10 -11.52
N ARG A 256 -1.84 -1.98 -11.55
CA ARG A 256 -0.46 -1.64 -11.27
C ARG A 256 0.41 -1.88 -12.51
N PRO A 257 0.75 -0.85 -13.29
CA PRO A 257 1.79 -0.97 -14.30
C PRO A 257 3.12 -1.30 -13.63
N LYS A 258 4.01 -2.00 -14.34
CA LYS A 258 5.41 -2.04 -13.93
C LYS A 258 6.02 -0.67 -14.15
N VAL A 259 6.60 -0.14 -13.09
CA VAL A 259 7.23 1.17 -13.08
C VAL A 259 8.74 1.03 -13.05
N TYR A 260 9.43 2.01 -13.63
CA TYR A 260 10.86 2.22 -13.48
C TYR A 260 11.05 3.65 -13.00
N ALA A 261 11.83 3.85 -11.93
CA ALA A 261 12.19 5.19 -11.50
C ALA A 261 13.27 5.75 -12.43
N SER A 262 13.00 6.89 -13.06
CA SER A 262 13.94 7.55 -13.98
C SER A 262 15.22 8.03 -13.30
N SER A 263 15.18 8.26 -11.99
CA SER A 263 16.33 8.65 -11.18
C SER A 263 17.34 7.51 -10.96
N ILE A 264 16.92 6.24 -11.06
CA ILE A 264 17.80 5.07 -10.87
C ILE A 264 18.54 4.79 -12.18
N VAL A 265 19.77 5.28 -12.27
CA VAL A 265 20.60 5.19 -13.49
C VAL A 265 21.60 4.04 -13.45
N SER A 266 21.80 3.41 -12.29
CA SER A 266 22.76 2.32 -12.13
C SER A 266 22.27 1.26 -11.16
N SER A 267 22.86 0.08 -11.28
CA SER A 267 22.65 -1.04 -10.36
C SER A 267 23.19 -0.71 -8.98
N LEU A 268 22.47 -1.09 -7.92
CA LEU A 268 22.94 -0.98 -6.55
C LEU A 268 24.12 -1.94 -6.30
N THR A 269 24.22 -3.03 -7.05
CA THR A 269 25.39 -3.93 -7.01
C THR A 269 26.70 -3.18 -7.33
N SER A 270 26.64 -2.05 -8.06
CA SER A 270 27.83 -1.25 -8.39
C SER A 270 28.51 -0.61 -7.18
N ILE A 271 27.79 -0.38 -6.08
CA ILE A 271 28.35 0.23 -4.86
C ILE A 271 28.97 -0.79 -3.89
N MET A 272 28.83 -2.10 -4.17
CA MET A 272 29.40 -3.20 -3.36
C MET A 272 30.90 -3.39 -3.60
N ASN A 273 31.68 -2.36 -3.29
CA ASN A 273 33.11 -2.30 -3.56
C ASN A 273 34.01 -2.71 -2.38
N LYS A 274 33.44 -2.98 -1.21
CA LYS A 274 34.17 -3.45 -0.02
C LYS A 274 33.79 -4.87 0.31
N ALA A 275 34.74 -5.63 0.87
CA ALA A 275 34.48 -6.99 1.35
C ALA A 275 33.37 -7.05 2.42
N VAL A 276 33.19 -5.96 3.19
CA VAL A 276 32.13 -5.83 4.21
C VAL A 276 30.74 -5.87 3.59
N ASP A 277 30.56 -5.29 2.40
CA ASP A 277 29.27 -5.24 1.69
C ASP A 277 28.78 -6.65 1.30
N TRP A 278 29.69 -7.62 1.24
CA TRP A 278 29.41 -9.03 0.92
C TRP A 278 29.16 -9.90 2.16
N LEU A 279 29.21 -9.33 3.37
CA LEU A 279 29.10 -10.06 4.63
C LEU A 279 27.89 -9.66 5.50
N PRO A 280 26.68 -9.42 4.95
CA PRO A 280 25.52 -9.01 5.75
C PRO A 280 25.06 -10.08 6.74
N ALA A 281 25.33 -11.37 6.47
CA ALA A 281 24.96 -12.46 7.36
C ALA A 281 25.86 -12.56 8.60
N VAL A 282 27.12 -12.12 8.50
CA VAL A 282 28.08 -12.16 9.62
C VAL A 282 27.89 -10.94 10.52
N LEU A 283 27.42 -9.83 9.95
CA LEU A 283 27.19 -8.57 10.65
C LEU A 283 25.69 -8.31 10.89
N ALA A 284 24.86 -9.36 10.83
CA ALA A 284 23.41 -9.24 10.94
C ALA A 284 22.93 -8.65 12.28
N ASP A 285 23.75 -8.78 13.32
CA ASP A 285 23.46 -8.24 14.64
C ASP A 285 23.56 -6.71 14.67
N ASP A 286 24.28 -6.09 13.72
CA ASP A 286 24.43 -4.64 13.61
C ASP A 286 23.82 -3.99 12.36
N PRO A 287 22.61 -3.37 12.47
CA PRO A 287 21.94 -2.79 11.31
C PRO A 287 22.73 -1.64 10.68
N TRP A 288 23.60 -0.97 11.45
CA TRP A 288 24.45 0.10 10.92
C TRP A 288 25.58 -0.39 10.02
N THR A 289 25.93 -1.67 10.10
CA THR A 289 27.04 -2.21 9.29
C THR A 289 26.65 -2.46 7.84
N SER A 290 25.36 -2.63 7.54
CA SER A 290 24.85 -2.83 6.18
C SER A 290 24.39 -1.53 5.51
N ILE A 291 24.24 -0.45 6.29
CA ILE A 291 23.88 0.87 5.77
C ILE A 291 25.09 1.54 5.11
N ARG A 292 24.86 2.08 3.91
CA ARG A 292 25.86 2.80 3.14
C ARG A 292 25.38 4.22 2.84
N GLN A 293 26.20 5.19 3.21
CA GLN A 293 26.02 6.57 2.77
C GLN A 293 26.54 6.73 1.33
N VAL A 294 25.70 7.33 0.51
CA VAL A 294 26.00 7.73 -0.87
C VAL A 294 25.81 9.25 -0.96
N ALA A 295 26.80 9.92 -1.54
CA ALA A 295 26.75 11.36 -1.69
C ALA A 295 25.65 11.79 -2.67
N ALA A 296 25.11 12.99 -2.49
CA ALA A 296 24.13 13.59 -3.38
C ALA A 296 24.53 13.46 -4.87
N ASN A 297 23.56 13.12 -5.72
CA ASN A 297 23.74 12.93 -7.17
C ASN A 297 24.82 11.91 -7.59
N GLN A 298 25.22 10.99 -6.71
CA GLN A 298 26.07 9.85 -7.08
C GLN A 298 25.24 8.61 -7.40
N ALA A 299 25.73 7.78 -8.32
CA ALA A 299 25.11 6.49 -8.62
C ALA A 299 24.93 5.65 -7.32
N PRO A 300 23.82 4.91 -7.18
CA PRO A 300 22.87 4.53 -8.22
C PRO A 300 21.73 5.51 -8.54
N ILE A 301 21.51 6.55 -7.73
CA ILE A 301 20.38 7.48 -7.90
C ILE A 301 20.88 8.88 -8.29
N THR A 302 20.35 9.43 -9.38
CA THR A 302 20.62 10.79 -9.83
C THR A 302 19.47 11.73 -9.42
N ASN A 303 19.75 13.03 -9.34
CA ASN A 303 18.79 14.08 -8.92
C ASN A 303 18.41 14.07 -7.43
N MET A 304 19.29 13.57 -6.55
CA MET A 304 19.14 13.75 -5.10
C MET A 304 19.82 15.05 -4.66
N GLU A 305 19.11 15.92 -3.96
CA GLU A 305 19.65 17.20 -3.46
C GLU A 305 20.56 17.05 -2.24
N ALA A 306 20.49 15.90 -1.55
CA ALA A 306 21.21 15.61 -0.32
C ALA A 306 21.77 14.18 -0.30
N ASP A 307 22.73 13.95 0.60
CA ASP A 307 23.32 12.64 0.84
C ASP A 307 22.24 11.68 1.40
N TYR A 308 22.31 10.43 0.97
CA TYR A 308 21.32 9.43 1.31
C TYR A 308 21.96 8.15 1.81
N LEU A 309 21.18 7.43 2.61
CA LEU A 309 21.54 6.15 3.22
C LEU A 309 20.73 5.06 2.54
N VAL A 310 21.38 3.96 2.19
CA VAL A 310 20.76 2.76 1.63
C VAL A 310 21.24 1.51 2.36
N ASP A 311 20.34 0.58 2.68
CA ASP A 311 20.73 -0.70 3.26
C ASP A 311 21.11 -1.70 2.15
N ILE A 312 22.38 -2.11 2.12
CA ILE A 312 22.88 -3.10 1.16
C ILE A 312 22.24 -4.48 1.41
N LYS A 313 21.78 -4.76 2.64
CA LYS A 313 21.11 -6.03 2.96
C LYS A 313 19.84 -6.25 2.13
N ASP A 314 19.12 -5.17 1.80
CA ASP A 314 17.91 -5.26 0.99
C ASP A 314 18.19 -5.78 -0.41
N LEU A 315 19.37 -5.50 -0.96
CA LEU A 315 19.78 -6.06 -2.24
C LEU A 315 19.86 -7.60 -2.19
N PHE A 316 20.27 -8.18 -1.07
CA PHE A 316 20.33 -9.64 -0.89
C PHE A 316 18.97 -10.26 -0.63
N ILE A 317 18.04 -9.54 0.00
CA ILE A 317 16.71 -10.04 0.35
C ILE A 317 15.74 -9.90 -0.83
N HIS A 318 15.72 -8.72 -1.45
CA HIS A 318 14.72 -8.30 -2.42
C HIS A 318 15.25 -8.26 -3.86
N GLY A 319 16.58 -8.22 -4.04
CA GLY A 319 17.20 -8.03 -5.34
C GLY A 319 16.99 -6.63 -5.90
N GLU A 320 17.45 -6.42 -7.14
CA GLU A 320 17.24 -5.18 -7.88
C GLU A 320 16.47 -5.42 -9.18
N GLN A 321 15.97 -4.34 -9.79
CA GLN A 321 15.25 -4.41 -11.06
C GLN A 321 16.26 -4.26 -12.20
N TYR A 322 16.09 -5.08 -13.23
CA TYR A 322 16.92 -5.00 -14.42
C TYR A 322 16.35 -4.01 -15.44
N LEU A 323 17.22 -3.14 -15.93
CA LEU A 323 17.02 -2.19 -17.02
C LEU A 323 18.18 -2.39 -18.02
N ASN A 324 17.87 -2.42 -19.31
CA ASN A 324 18.87 -2.52 -20.39
C ASN A 324 18.87 -1.26 -21.29
N PHE A 325 18.31 -0.18 -20.79
CA PHE A 325 18.22 1.11 -21.46
C PHE A 325 18.34 2.20 -20.40
N ASP A 326 18.74 3.39 -20.81
CA ASP A 326 18.83 4.55 -19.93
C ASP A 326 17.40 5.09 -19.69
N PRO A 327 16.90 5.08 -18.44
CA PRO A 327 15.56 5.57 -18.15
C PRO A 327 15.45 7.10 -18.21
N ALA A 328 16.57 7.84 -18.33
CA ALA A 328 16.62 9.29 -18.45
C ALA A 328 16.73 9.79 -19.91
N GLU A 329 17.39 9.05 -20.81
CA GLU A 329 17.50 9.43 -22.22
C GLU A 329 16.25 9.08 -23.05
N VAL A 330 15.35 8.26 -22.50
CA VAL A 330 14.19 7.75 -23.24
C VAL A 330 12.90 7.96 -22.45
N GLU A 331 12.41 9.21 -22.43
CA GLU A 331 11.00 9.53 -22.15
C GLU A 331 10.02 8.69 -23.01
N ALA A 332 10.52 7.98 -24.03
CA ALA A 332 9.78 7.15 -24.98
C ALA A 332 9.76 5.63 -24.72
N ASP A 333 10.35 5.10 -23.62
CA ASP A 333 10.40 3.64 -23.35
C ASP A 333 9.69 3.19 -22.06
N GLY A 334 8.99 4.10 -21.39
CA GLY A 334 8.02 3.80 -20.31
C GLY A 334 8.60 3.72 -18.90
N ALA A 335 9.66 4.47 -18.65
CA ALA A 335 9.96 4.92 -17.30
C ALA A 335 8.83 5.86 -16.83
N ILE A 336 8.24 5.55 -15.68
CA ILE A 336 7.31 6.47 -15.02
C ILE A 336 8.16 7.29 -14.07
N ASN A 337 8.15 8.61 -14.21
CA ASN A 337 8.79 9.47 -13.23
C ASN A 337 7.95 9.45 -11.94
N VAL A 338 8.24 8.49 -11.06
CA VAL A 338 7.71 8.47 -9.70
C VAL A 338 8.23 9.75 -9.04
N PRO A 339 7.35 10.61 -8.47
CA PRO A 339 7.63 12.00 -8.22
C PRO A 339 8.94 12.25 -7.50
N ASP A 340 9.62 13.26 -8.04
CA ASP A 340 10.78 14.01 -7.56
C ASP A 340 11.38 13.56 -6.21
N TRP A 341 12.50 12.86 -6.31
CA TRP A 341 13.33 12.43 -5.18
C TRP A 341 14.09 13.62 -4.54
N SER A 342 13.80 14.87 -4.94
CA SER A 342 14.29 16.10 -4.31
C SER A 342 13.59 16.46 -2.99
N ALA A 343 12.44 15.84 -2.67
CA ALA A 343 11.68 16.17 -1.47
C ALA A 343 12.29 15.52 -0.20
N PRO A 344 12.13 16.15 0.99
CA PRO A 344 12.66 15.63 2.26
C PRO A 344 12.08 14.27 2.67
N ASP A 345 10.91 13.92 2.13
CA ASP A 345 10.32 12.59 2.25
C ASP A 345 10.67 11.80 0.98
N ILE A 346 11.92 11.31 0.95
CA ILE A 346 12.54 10.52 -0.13
C ILE A 346 11.67 9.36 -0.66
N VAL A 347 10.67 8.92 0.12
CA VAL A 347 9.88 7.71 -0.11
C VAL A 347 8.50 8.07 -0.68
N ARG A 348 8.45 8.82 -1.79
CA ARG A 348 7.17 8.94 -2.53
C ARG A 348 6.86 7.64 -3.26
N ARG A 349 6.17 6.73 -2.58
CA ARG A 349 5.69 5.43 -3.09
C ARG A 349 4.54 5.52 -4.10
N TYR A 350 4.16 6.72 -4.51
CA TYR A 350 2.97 6.99 -5.31
C TYR A 350 3.30 7.78 -6.55
N ALA A 351 2.79 7.36 -7.71
CA ALA A 351 2.87 8.14 -8.95
C ALA A 351 1.95 9.37 -8.88
N ASN A 352 2.26 10.41 -9.66
CA ASN A 352 1.36 11.55 -9.85
C ASN A 352 0.49 11.36 -11.12
N ALA A 353 -0.50 12.24 -11.32
CA ALA A 353 -1.40 12.16 -12.47
C ALA A 353 -0.67 12.26 -13.81
N ASP A 354 0.27 13.21 -13.92
CA ASP A 354 1.03 13.44 -15.15
C ASP A 354 1.81 12.19 -15.57
N ALA A 355 2.43 11.49 -14.61
CA ALA A 355 3.20 10.27 -14.87
C ALA A 355 2.30 9.05 -15.14
N ALA A 356 1.05 9.04 -14.68
CA ALA A 356 0.08 8.04 -15.10
C ALA A 356 -0.37 8.26 -16.56
N ASP A 357 -0.47 9.51 -16.99
CA ASP A 357 -0.87 9.86 -18.36
C ASP A 357 0.21 9.54 -19.40
N THR A 358 1.50 9.60 -19.05
CA THR A 358 2.58 9.23 -19.99
C THR A 358 2.54 7.77 -20.45
N LEU A 359 1.78 6.91 -19.76
CA LEU A 359 1.60 5.51 -20.15
C LEU A 359 0.77 5.32 -21.43
N PHE A 360 -0.08 6.29 -21.78
CA PHE A 360 -1.05 6.18 -22.85
C PHE A 360 -0.71 7.06 -24.05
N THR A 361 -1.13 6.64 -25.25
CA THR A 361 -0.87 7.40 -26.50
C THR A 361 -1.73 8.63 -26.68
N THR A 362 -2.82 8.75 -25.93
CA THR A 362 -3.83 9.80 -26.09
C THR A 362 -3.68 10.83 -24.95
N PRO A 363 -3.88 12.13 -25.20
CA PRO A 363 -3.68 13.16 -24.16
C PRO A 363 -4.72 13.10 -23.01
N VAL A 364 -4.22 13.31 -21.79
CA VAL A 364 -4.71 13.73 -20.43
C VAL A 364 -6.21 13.69 -20.06
N SER A 365 -7.17 13.60 -20.99
CA SER A 365 -8.62 13.66 -20.69
C SER A 365 -9.43 12.47 -21.20
N ALA A 366 -8.79 11.49 -21.85
CA ALA A 366 -9.46 10.34 -22.45
C ALA A 366 -8.87 8.97 -22.01
N ASN A 367 -7.79 8.97 -21.24
CA ASN A 367 -7.09 7.75 -20.84
C ASN A 367 -7.89 7.02 -19.75
N SER A 368 -8.47 5.90 -20.13
CA SER A 368 -9.32 5.10 -19.25
C SER A 368 -8.87 3.65 -19.22
N ILE A 369 -8.95 3.06 -18.04
CA ILE A 369 -8.94 1.61 -17.90
C ILE A 369 -10.39 1.21 -17.72
N ARG A 370 -10.91 0.44 -18.66
CA ARG A 370 -12.30 0.02 -18.66
C ARG A 370 -12.38 -1.38 -18.09
N SER A 371 -13.22 -1.52 -17.08
CA SER A 371 -13.47 -2.78 -16.40
C SER A 371 -14.95 -3.08 -16.51
N ASP A 372 -15.27 -4.28 -16.99
CA ASP A 372 -16.61 -4.85 -16.98
C ASP A 372 -16.56 -6.20 -16.28
N GLY A 373 -17.60 -6.55 -15.56
CA GLY A 373 -17.61 -7.81 -14.83
C GLY A 373 -18.80 -7.97 -13.90
N ILE A 374 -18.95 -9.20 -13.44
CA ILE A 374 -19.94 -9.61 -12.47
C ILE A 374 -19.25 -10.27 -11.29
N VAL A 375 -19.74 -9.98 -10.10
CA VAL A 375 -19.42 -10.74 -8.90
C VAL A 375 -20.69 -11.36 -8.36
N SER A 376 -20.70 -12.69 -8.30
CA SER A 376 -21.81 -13.48 -7.78
C SER A 376 -21.43 -14.02 -6.40
N LEU A 377 -22.23 -13.66 -5.40
CA LEU A 377 -22.05 -14.09 -4.01
C LEU A 377 -23.10 -15.12 -3.64
N ASN A 378 -22.68 -16.20 -2.97
CA ASN A 378 -23.58 -17.14 -2.34
C ASN A 378 -23.39 -17.06 -0.82
N ILE A 379 -24.28 -16.33 -0.17
CA ILE A 379 -24.29 -16.11 1.28
C ILE A 379 -25.46 -16.89 1.85
N LEU A 380 -25.16 -17.83 2.76
CA LEU A 380 -26.19 -18.55 3.50
C LEU A 380 -26.58 -17.70 4.71
N GLY A 381 -27.82 -17.22 4.69
CA GLY A 381 -28.43 -16.46 5.78
C GLY A 381 -29.76 -17.05 6.23
N ARG A 382 -30.40 -16.37 7.18
CA ARG A 382 -31.75 -16.70 7.65
C ARG A 382 -32.85 -15.98 6.86
N LEU A 383 -32.46 -15.00 6.04
CA LEU A 383 -33.38 -14.27 5.20
C LEU A 383 -33.96 -15.21 4.13
N SER A 384 -35.29 -15.22 4.03
CA SER A 384 -36.02 -15.92 2.97
C SER A 384 -36.74 -14.88 2.13
N ASP A 385 -36.76 -15.08 0.81
CA ASP A 385 -37.54 -14.23 -0.08
C ASP A 385 -39.04 -14.41 0.22
N THR A 386 -39.64 -13.40 0.83
CA THR A 386 -41.10 -13.29 1.04
C THR A 386 -41.71 -12.22 0.15
N SER A 387 -40.99 -11.78 -0.88
CA SER A 387 -41.47 -10.76 -1.80
C SER A 387 -42.77 -11.26 -2.46
N PRO A 388 -43.80 -10.42 -2.57
CA PRO A 388 -44.99 -10.80 -3.31
C PRO A 388 -44.59 -11.03 -4.77
N MET A 389 -44.58 -12.29 -5.21
CA MET A 389 -44.38 -12.63 -6.62
C MET A 389 -45.48 -11.93 -7.41
N GLY A 390 -45.11 -10.93 -8.21
CA GLY A 390 -46.03 -10.28 -9.12
C GLY A 390 -46.66 -11.37 -9.99
N VAL A 391 -47.97 -11.55 -9.86
CA VAL A 391 -48.72 -12.43 -10.76
C VAL A 391 -48.60 -11.80 -12.14
N GLY A 392 -47.71 -12.35 -12.97
CA GLY A 392 -47.52 -11.86 -14.34
C GLY A 392 -48.85 -11.87 -15.07
N THR A 393 -49.31 -10.70 -15.48
CA THR A 393 -50.40 -10.52 -16.45
C THR A 393 -49.88 -10.63 -17.86
#